data_AF-A0A284S652-F1
#
_entry.id   AF-A0A284S652-F1
#
_cell.length_a   1.000
_cell.length_b   1.000
_cell.length_c   1.000
_cell.angle_alpha   90.00
_cell.angle_beta   90.00
_cell.angle_gamma   90.00
#
_symmetry.space_group_name_H-M   'P 1'
#
loop_
_entity.id
_entity.type
_entity.pdbx_description
1 polymer ?
#
loop_
_entity_poly.entity_id
_entity_poly.type
_entity_poly.pdbx_seq_one_letter_code
_entity_poly.pdbx_strand_id
1 'polypeptide(L)'
;MTVWNNHASRRATSLADLPNELLITIYHQISTDDMVAVVCLCRRLNEIMFSYHFHTSKKLLGNYMQFGNIRRPFSSLCHLRLCFVNKPHITSMTFRFTMSFEKAIKEVDHCLASISHVPALHIYFRSLSFAPLPGVKQCQWDVLLWFKDFCQTISKLKYRTLATSAYASSLKLLEDPVFKPPPLTTLRTITLYTQPKHFMDWLVESMNHSNVRSLTVTFDGADILPRLTLPRLTGFLCRGPNTSLIAVSVFFSHNPTLQSLHLLGGTSPTNKSLLQDGSGLFPCMTSISASADTLATLLEFPRAFPILQEVCIQVPHYCQ
;
A
#
# COMPACT_ATOMS: atom_id res chain seq x y z
N MET A 1 -71.28 -38.43 -5.92
CA MET A 1 -70.28 -37.95 -4.94
C MET A 1 -68.96 -37.79 -5.66
N THR A 2 -68.67 -36.55 -6.08
CA THR A 2 -67.44 -36.16 -6.76
C THR A 2 -66.44 -35.72 -5.70
N VAL A 3 -65.44 -36.56 -5.40
CA VAL A 3 -64.32 -36.20 -4.54
C VAL A 3 -63.30 -35.45 -5.39
N TRP A 4 -63.15 -34.15 -5.12
CA TRP A 4 -62.12 -33.31 -5.69
C TRP A 4 -60.75 -33.75 -5.16
N ASN A 5 -59.94 -34.40 -5.99
CA ASN A 5 -58.50 -34.50 -5.76
C ASN A 5 -57.85 -33.16 -6.14
N ASN A 6 -57.84 -32.23 -5.20
CA ASN A 6 -56.96 -31.07 -5.24
C ASN A 6 -55.51 -31.53 -5.10
N HIS A 7 -54.89 -31.92 -6.21
CA HIS A 7 -53.44 -31.85 -6.33
C HIS A 7 -53.05 -30.37 -6.38
N ALA A 8 -52.94 -29.75 -5.20
CA ALA A 8 -52.14 -28.55 -5.05
C ALA A 8 -50.71 -28.94 -5.46
N SER A 9 -50.35 -28.58 -6.70
CA SER A 9 -48.97 -28.60 -7.17
C SER A 9 -48.16 -27.78 -6.16
N ARG A 10 -47.49 -28.47 -5.24
CA ARG A 10 -46.50 -27.86 -4.36
C ARG A 10 -45.39 -27.36 -5.27
N ARG A 11 -45.47 -26.10 -5.71
CA ARG A 11 -44.32 -25.40 -6.26
C ARG A 11 -43.19 -25.60 -5.26
N ALA A 12 -42.13 -26.25 -5.68
CA ALA A 12 -40.92 -26.34 -4.87
C ALA A 12 -40.51 -24.90 -4.54
N THR A 13 -40.65 -24.52 -3.28
CA THR A 13 -40.19 -23.22 -2.79
C THR A 13 -38.69 -23.19 -2.98
N SER A 14 -38.23 -22.40 -3.95
CA SER A 14 -36.81 -22.23 -4.19
C SER A 14 -36.23 -21.29 -3.15
N LEU A 15 -34.91 -21.32 -2.95
CA LEU A 15 -34.23 -20.35 -2.07
C LEU A 15 -34.51 -18.89 -2.50
N ALA A 16 -34.82 -18.68 -3.78
CA ALA A 16 -35.17 -17.37 -4.32
C ALA A 16 -36.56 -16.88 -3.91
N ASP A 17 -37.44 -17.74 -3.38
CA ASP A 17 -38.81 -17.40 -2.96
C ASP A 17 -38.91 -17.06 -1.47
N LEU A 18 -37.83 -17.23 -0.70
CA LEU A 18 -37.83 -16.97 0.74
C LEU A 18 -37.87 -15.45 1.07
N PRO A 19 -38.55 -15.05 2.16
CA PRO A 19 -38.44 -13.70 2.73
C PRO A 19 -37.00 -13.34 3.12
N ASN A 20 -36.68 -12.04 3.10
CA ASN A 20 -35.32 -11.56 3.37
C ASN A 20 -34.85 -11.90 4.79
N GLU A 21 -35.76 -11.92 5.76
CA GLU A 21 -35.52 -12.25 7.16
C GLU A 21 -35.04 -13.70 7.32
N LEU A 22 -35.65 -14.62 6.56
CA LEU A 22 -35.23 -16.02 6.54
C LEU A 22 -33.91 -16.19 5.82
N LEU A 23 -33.66 -15.44 4.75
CA LEU A 23 -32.37 -15.45 4.04
C LEU A 23 -31.22 -14.92 4.92
N ILE A 24 -31.48 -13.92 5.77
CA ILE A 24 -30.51 -13.43 6.76
C ILE A 24 -30.27 -14.48 7.85
N THR A 25 -31.32 -15.19 8.29
CA THR A 25 -31.19 -16.25 9.30
C THR A 25 -30.40 -17.44 8.75
N ILE A 26 -30.68 -17.84 7.51
CA ILE A 26 -29.91 -18.86 6.78
C ILE A 26 -28.45 -18.44 6.67
N TYR A 27 -28.19 -17.18 6.30
CA TYR A 27 -26.84 -16.62 6.27
C TYR A 27 -26.11 -16.79 7.62
N HIS A 28 -26.77 -16.50 8.74
CA HIS A 28 -26.17 -16.67 10.08
C HIS A 28 -25.86 -18.13 10.46
N GLN A 29 -26.47 -19.11 9.78
CA GLN A 29 -26.26 -20.53 10.02
C GLN A 29 -25.27 -21.18 9.04
N ILE A 30 -24.90 -20.48 7.96
CA ILE A 30 -23.95 -20.98 6.96
C ILE A 30 -22.52 -20.75 7.45
N SER A 31 -21.70 -21.79 7.37
CA SER A 31 -20.27 -21.67 7.66
C SER A 31 -19.59 -20.75 6.63
N THR A 32 -18.49 -20.11 7.02
CA THR A 32 -17.72 -19.24 6.11
C THR A 32 -17.25 -19.98 4.85
N ASP A 33 -16.96 -21.28 4.98
CA ASP A 33 -16.49 -22.12 3.88
C ASP A 33 -17.64 -22.47 2.91
N ASP A 34 -18.82 -22.77 3.44
CA ASP A 34 -20.03 -23.08 2.65
C ASP A 34 -20.65 -21.83 2.01
N MET A 35 -20.33 -20.65 2.56
CA MET A 35 -20.82 -19.36 2.11
C MET A 35 -20.60 -19.15 0.61
N VAL A 36 -19.43 -19.55 0.11
CA VAL A 36 -19.04 -19.40 -1.30
C VAL A 36 -19.91 -20.25 -2.22
N ALA A 37 -20.15 -21.51 -1.84
CA ALA A 37 -21.00 -22.41 -2.61
C ALA A 37 -22.44 -21.89 -2.67
N VAL A 38 -22.96 -21.44 -1.53
CA VAL A 38 -24.33 -20.92 -1.42
C VAL A 38 -24.52 -19.64 -2.23
N VAL A 39 -23.53 -18.76 -2.23
CA VAL A 39 -23.51 -17.49 -2.98
C VAL A 39 -23.49 -17.70 -4.49
N CYS A 40 -22.77 -18.72 -4.96
CA CYS A 40 -22.77 -19.10 -6.38
C CYS A 40 -24.10 -19.70 -6.82
N LEU A 41 -24.87 -20.31 -5.91
CA LEU A 41 -26.14 -20.99 -6.20
C LEU A 41 -27.36 -20.06 -6.17
N CYS A 42 -27.36 -19.02 -5.33
CA CYS A 42 -28.49 -18.10 -5.20
C CYS A 42 -28.06 -16.63 -5.25
N ARG A 43 -28.33 -15.99 -6.40
CA ARG A 43 -28.04 -14.57 -6.63
C ARG A 43 -28.74 -13.65 -5.60
N ARG A 44 -29.99 -13.93 -5.24
CA ARG A 44 -30.76 -13.12 -4.27
C ARG A 44 -30.17 -13.20 -2.87
N LEU A 45 -29.74 -14.39 -2.45
CA LEU A 45 -29.05 -14.57 -1.17
C LEU A 45 -27.70 -13.85 -1.19
N ASN A 46 -26.94 -13.93 -2.28
CA ASN A 46 -25.72 -13.15 -2.42
C ASN A 46 -25.98 -11.63 -2.40
N GLU A 47 -27.05 -11.13 -3.02
CA GLU A 47 -27.41 -9.70 -2.98
C GLU A 47 -27.73 -9.24 -1.55
N ILE A 48 -28.47 -10.03 -0.77
CA ILE A 48 -28.80 -9.73 0.62
C ILE A 48 -27.54 -9.80 1.50
N MET A 49 -26.72 -10.84 1.35
CA MET A 49 -25.47 -11.00 2.10
C MET A 49 -24.46 -9.91 1.75
N PHE A 50 -24.33 -9.58 0.47
CA PHE A 50 -23.54 -8.46 0.01
C PHE A 50 -24.05 -7.17 0.66
N SER A 51 -25.36 -6.93 0.67
CA SER A 51 -25.90 -5.75 1.32
C SER A 51 -25.65 -5.73 2.83
N TYR A 52 -25.80 -6.86 3.51
CA TYR A 52 -25.56 -7.01 4.94
C TYR A 52 -24.08 -6.75 5.31
N HIS A 53 -23.14 -7.28 4.52
CA HIS A 53 -21.69 -7.12 4.76
C HIS A 53 -21.12 -5.79 4.29
N PHE A 54 -21.63 -5.23 3.19
CA PHE A 54 -20.98 -4.11 2.48
C PHE A 54 -21.83 -2.82 2.41
N HIS A 55 -23.13 -2.84 2.72
CA HIS A 55 -24.04 -1.71 2.43
C HIS A 55 -24.13 -0.63 3.51
N THR A 56 -23.11 -0.45 4.34
CA THR A 56 -23.10 0.67 5.30
C THR A 56 -22.50 1.97 4.75
N SER A 57 -21.91 2.02 3.54
CA SER A 57 -21.80 3.23 2.70
C SER A 57 -20.83 3.05 1.53
N LYS A 58 -21.08 3.73 0.41
CA LYS A 58 -20.12 3.85 -0.71
C LYS A 58 -18.76 4.46 -0.30
N LYS A 59 -18.71 5.23 0.80
CA LYS A 59 -17.46 5.70 1.44
C LYS A 59 -16.76 4.61 2.26
N LEU A 60 -17.49 3.59 2.73
CA LEU A 60 -16.94 2.45 3.47
C LEU A 60 -16.36 1.35 2.58
N LEU A 61 -16.70 1.23 1.29
CA LEU A 61 -16.11 0.18 0.45
C LEU A 61 -14.57 0.33 0.36
N GLY A 62 -14.07 1.55 0.17
CA GLY A 62 -12.63 1.83 0.22
C GLY A 62 -12.01 1.58 1.60
N ASN A 63 -12.81 1.68 2.68
CA ASN A 63 -12.40 1.30 4.02
C ASN A 63 -12.48 -0.22 4.27
N TYR A 64 -13.37 -0.90 3.55
CA TYR A 64 -13.64 -2.34 3.62
C TYR A 64 -12.53 -3.13 2.94
N MET A 65 -11.99 -2.63 1.83
CA MET A 65 -10.88 -3.25 1.09
C MET A 65 -9.53 -3.09 1.80
N GLN A 66 -9.52 -2.95 3.13
CA GLN A 66 -8.31 -2.79 3.95
C GLN A 66 -8.22 -3.92 4.97
N PHE A 67 -7.23 -4.80 4.79
CA PHE A 67 -7.01 -5.99 5.60
C PHE A 67 -5.71 -5.88 6.40
N GLY A 68 -5.67 -6.52 7.57
CA GLY A 68 -4.60 -6.44 8.57
C GLY A 68 -5.04 -5.92 9.94
N ASN A 69 -4.07 -5.76 10.85
CA ASN A 69 -4.19 -5.62 12.31
C ASN A 69 -5.13 -4.51 12.84
N ILE A 70 -5.51 -3.52 12.04
CA ILE A 70 -6.25 -2.33 12.54
C ILE A 70 -7.72 -2.35 12.10
N ARG A 71 -8.07 -3.14 11.09
CA ARG A 71 -9.41 -3.07 10.48
C ARG A 71 -10.07 -4.42 10.36
N ARG A 72 -9.54 -5.29 9.52
CA ARG A 72 -10.14 -6.59 9.21
C ARG A 72 -9.05 -7.64 9.14
N PRO A 73 -9.22 -8.80 9.77
CA PRO A 73 -8.25 -9.88 9.64
C PRO A 73 -8.18 -10.36 8.18
N PHE A 74 -7.04 -10.92 7.79
CA PHE A 74 -6.85 -11.49 6.44
C PHE A 74 -7.83 -12.62 6.14
N SER A 75 -8.30 -13.35 7.16
CA SER A 75 -9.35 -14.37 7.01
C SER A 75 -10.67 -13.81 6.47
N SER A 76 -10.93 -12.50 6.55
CA SER A 76 -12.12 -11.87 5.96
C SER A 76 -12.02 -11.70 4.43
N LEU A 77 -10.90 -12.03 3.81
CA LEU A 77 -10.75 -12.00 2.35
C LEU A 77 -11.71 -12.98 1.66
N CYS A 78 -12.06 -14.08 2.32
CA CYS A 78 -13.06 -15.03 1.82
C CYS A 78 -14.42 -14.36 1.53
N HIS A 79 -14.81 -13.31 2.27
CA HIS A 79 -16.06 -12.59 2.05
C HIS A 79 -16.02 -11.72 0.78
N LEU A 80 -14.86 -11.44 0.20
CA LEU A 80 -14.78 -10.74 -1.09
C LEU A 80 -15.33 -11.58 -2.25
N ARG A 81 -15.49 -12.89 -2.04
CA ARG A 81 -16.13 -13.76 -3.01
C ARG A 81 -17.60 -13.39 -3.24
N LEU A 82 -18.25 -12.75 -2.27
CA LEU A 82 -19.58 -12.16 -2.40
C LEU A 82 -19.64 -11.07 -3.49
N CYS A 83 -18.53 -10.37 -3.70
CA CYS A 83 -18.38 -9.35 -4.74
C CYS A 83 -18.18 -9.93 -6.15
N PHE A 84 -17.99 -11.25 -6.33
CA PHE A 84 -17.75 -11.83 -7.66
C PHE A 84 -18.98 -11.85 -8.54
N VAL A 85 -20.15 -12.09 -7.96
CA VAL A 85 -21.40 -12.19 -8.71
C VAL A 85 -22.08 -10.82 -8.83
N ASN A 86 -21.82 -9.90 -7.89
CA ASN A 86 -22.50 -8.61 -7.80
C ASN A 86 -21.53 -7.43 -7.95
N LYS A 87 -21.90 -6.45 -8.79
CA LYS A 87 -21.28 -5.12 -8.83
C LYS A 87 -21.38 -4.48 -7.42
N PRO A 88 -20.35 -3.76 -6.95
CA PRO A 88 -19.35 -3.04 -7.74
C PRO A 88 -18.01 -3.78 -7.93
N HIS A 89 -17.36 -3.49 -9.06
CA HIS A 89 -15.99 -3.93 -9.31
C HIS A 89 -15.04 -3.37 -8.25
N ILE A 90 -14.22 -4.24 -7.68
CA ILE A 90 -13.18 -3.84 -6.74
C ILE A 90 -12.05 -3.18 -7.54
N THR A 91 -11.83 -1.89 -7.32
CA THR A 91 -10.80 -1.11 -8.04
C THR A 91 -9.45 -1.12 -7.33
N SER A 92 -9.44 -1.29 -6.01
CA SER A 92 -8.24 -1.25 -5.17
C SER A 92 -8.38 -2.06 -3.90
N MET A 93 -7.29 -2.68 -3.43
CA MET A 93 -7.19 -3.37 -2.15
C MET A 93 -5.91 -2.97 -1.40
N THR A 94 -6.01 -2.84 -0.09
CA THR A 94 -4.92 -2.47 0.80
C THR A 94 -4.66 -3.57 1.81
N PHE A 95 -3.42 -4.03 1.87
CA PHE A 95 -2.96 -5.05 2.82
C PHE A 95 -1.96 -4.42 3.78
N ARG A 96 -2.23 -4.55 5.08
CA ARG A 96 -1.37 -4.06 6.16
C ARG A 96 -0.78 -5.26 6.90
N PHE A 97 0.44 -5.61 6.54
CA PHE A 97 1.15 -6.73 7.16
C PHE A 97 1.82 -6.30 8.45
N THR A 98 1.72 -7.16 9.46
CA THR A 98 2.38 -7.12 10.77
C THR A 98 3.05 -8.49 11.01
N MET A 99 3.20 -8.98 12.24
CA MET A 99 3.99 -10.17 12.58
C MET A 99 3.60 -11.52 11.92
N SER A 100 2.38 -11.70 11.39
CA SER A 100 1.88 -12.99 10.87
C SER A 100 1.81 -13.05 9.34
N PHE A 101 2.94 -12.88 8.67
CA PHE A 101 3.02 -12.79 7.20
C PHE A 101 2.54 -14.04 6.46
N GLU A 102 2.85 -15.24 6.97
CA GLU A 102 2.64 -16.50 6.26
C GLU A 102 1.15 -16.81 6.02
N LYS A 103 0.35 -16.79 7.09
CA LYS A 103 -1.10 -16.99 6.97
C LYS A 103 -1.72 -15.88 6.13
N ALA A 104 -1.28 -14.64 6.33
CA ALA A 104 -1.78 -13.50 5.59
C ALA A 104 -1.53 -13.63 4.07
N ILE A 105 -0.34 -14.07 3.65
CA ILE A 105 -0.03 -14.18 2.22
C ILE A 105 -0.75 -15.34 1.56
N LYS A 106 -0.93 -16.48 2.25
CA LYS A 106 -1.75 -17.59 1.74
C LYS A 106 -3.19 -17.15 1.46
N GLU A 107 -3.78 -16.39 2.38
CA GLU A 107 -5.12 -15.81 2.19
C GLU A 107 -5.18 -14.81 1.03
N VAL A 108 -4.17 -13.94 0.91
CA VAL A 108 -4.07 -12.97 -0.20
C VAL A 108 -3.93 -13.69 -1.53
N ASP A 109 -3.02 -14.65 -1.65
CA ASP A 109 -2.79 -15.41 -2.88
C ASP A 109 -4.04 -16.20 -3.28
N HIS A 110 -4.66 -16.90 -2.34
CA HIS A 110 -5.92 -17.61 -2.56
C HIS A 110 -7.05 -16.68 -3.02
N CYS A 111 -7.16 -15.49 -2.42
CA CYS A 111 -8.13 -14.48 -2.84
C CYS A 111 -7.84 -13.98 -4.25
N LEU A 112 -6.58 -13.63 -4.55
CA LEU A 112 -6.16 -13.11 -5.86
C LEU A 112 -6.29 -14.15 -6.98
N ALA A 113 -6.15 -15.44 -6.67
CA ALA A 113 -6.40 -16.52 -7.63
C ALA A 113 -7.89 -16.66 -7.98
N SER A 114 -8.80 -16.26 -7.07
CA SER A 114 -10.24 -16.39 -7.27
C SER A 114 -10.92 -15.17 -7.92
N ILE A 115 -10.20 -14.06 -8.09
CA ILE A 115 -10.74 -12.82 -8.68
C ILE A 115 -10.46 -12.79 -10.20
N SER A 116 -11.46 -12.47 -11.02
CA SER A 116 -11.29 -12.38 -12.49
C SER A 116 -10.55 -11.12 -12.94
N HIS A 117 -10.61 -10.05 -12.15
CA HIS A 117 -9.91 -8.79 -12.40
C HIS A 117 -9.08 -8.42 -11.17
N VAL A 118 -7.77 -8.28 -11.34
CA VAL A 118 -6.85 -7.91 -10.26
C VAL A 118 -6.95 -6.41 -9.97
N PRO A 119 -7.41 -5.99 -8.77
CA PRO A 119 -7.49 -4.59 -8.39
C PRO A 119 -6.10 -3.99 -8.21
N ALA A 120 -6.01 -2.66 -8.13
CA ALA A 120 -4.79 -2.01 -7.71
C ALA A 120 -4.44 -2.44 -6.27
N LEU A 121 -3.29 -3.06 -6.09
CA LEU A 121 -2.88 -3.57 -4.78
C LEU A 121 -1.95 -2.58 -4.07
N HIS A 122 -2.18 -2.37 -2.78
CA HIS A 122 -1.40 -1.48 -1.92
C HIS A 122 -0.89 -2.27 -0.71
N ILE A 123 0.43 -2.29 -0.50
CA ILE A 123 1.06 -2.96 0.65
C ILE A 123 1.55 -1.93 1.66
N TYR A 124 1.30 -2.21 2.93
CA TYR A 124 1.86 -1.48 4.05
C TYR A 124 2.54 -2.47 4.99
N PHE A 125 3.85 -2.32 5.15
CA PHE A 125 4.64 -2.97 6.18
C PHE A 125 4.58 -2.12 7.44
N ARG A 126 3.71 -2.49 8.38
CA ARG A 126 3.51 -1.73 9.61
C ARG A 126 3.93 -2.58 10.79
N SER A 127 4.82 -2.04 11.64
CA SER A 127 5.20 -2.76 12.87
C SER A 127 5.71 -4.16 12.58
N LEU A 128 6.54 -4.27 11.53
CA LEU A 128 7.28 -5.49 11.26
C LEU A 128 8.09 -5.83 12.52
N SER A 129 7.98 -7.06 12.95
CA SER A 129 8.78 -7.55 14.05
C SER A 129 9.15 -8.99 13.81
N PHE A 130 10.44 -9.25 13.95
CA PHE A 130 11.06 -10.55 13.80
C PHE A 130 11.47 -11.13 15.16
N ALA A 131 10.96 -10.53 16.24
CA ALA A 131 11.10 -11.11 17.56
C ALA A 131 10.30 -12.42 17.64
N PRO A 132 10.83 -13.47 18.28
CA PRO A 132 10.06 -14.68 18.51
C PRO A 132 8.83 -14.37 19.36
N LEU A 133 7.70 -15.00 19.03
CA LEU A 133 6.48 -14.87 19.81
C LEU A 133 6.67 -15.49 21.21
N PRO A 134 6.14 -14.87 22.28
CA PRO A 134 6.22 -15.43 23.63
C PRO A 134 5.67 -16.86 23.66
N GLY A 135 6.46 -17.81 24.18
CA GLY A 135 6.06 -19.22 24.29
C GLY A 135 6.22 -20.05 23.00
N VAL A 136 6.63 -19.44 21.88
CA VAL A 136 6.92 -20.18 20.63
C VAL A 136 8.44 -20.30 20.47
N LYS A 137 8.96 -21.53 20.44
CA LYS A 137 10.35 -21.80 20.06
C LYS A 137 10.50 -21.63 18.54
N GLN A 138 10.48 -20.40 18.07
CA GLN A 138 10.67 -20.08 16.65
C GLN A 138 12.09 -19.55 16.44
N CYS A 139 12.81 -20.13 15.49
CA CYS A 139 14.13 -19.62 15.13
C CYS A 139 13.97 -18.30 14.36
N GLN A 140 14.73 -17.28 14.75
CA GLN A 140 14.74 -15.98 14.07
C GLN A 140 15.14 -16.08 12.59
N TRP A 141 16.02 -17.03 12.26
CA TRP A 141 16.43 -17.34 10.89
C TRP A 141 15.26 -17.83 10.03
N ASP A 142 14.38 -18.65 10.58
CA ASP A 142 13.19 -19.12 9.85
C ASP A 142 12.27 -17.93 9.51
N VAL A 143 12.11 -16.99 10.44
CA VAL A 143 11.33 -15.76 10.21
C VAL A 143 11.91 -14.91 9.09
N LEU A 144 13.23 -14.79 9.03
CA LEU A 144 13.92 -14.07 7.94
C LEU A 144 13.69 -14.75 6.59
N LEU A 145 13.87 -16.08 6.52
CA LEU A 145 13.66 -16.84 5.29
C LEU A 145 12.20 -16.76 4.82
N TRP A 146 11.24 -16.88 5.73
CA TRP A 146 9.82 -16.72 5.38
C TRP A 146 9.50 -15.31 4.90
N PHE A 147 10.09 -14.28 5.50
CA PHE A 147 9.88 -12.91 5.03
C PHE A 147 10.50 -12.69 3.65
N LYS A 148 11.66 -13.31 3.37
CA LYS A 148 12.27 -13.31 2.03
C LYS A 148 11.37 -14.01 1.01
N ASP A 149 10.83 -15.19 1.33
CA ASP A 149 9.91 -15.93 0.47
C ASP A 149 8.61 -15.15 0.23
N PHE A 150 8.13 -14.47 1.27
CA PHE A 150 7.03 -13.51 1.18
C PHE A 150 7.37 -12.38 0.19
N CYS A 151 8.53 -11.74 0.32
CA CYS A 151 9.01 -10.71 -0.62
C CYS A 151 9.11 -11.24 -2.06
N GLN A 152 9.54 -12.48 -2.25
CA GLN A 152 9.57 -13.15 -3.56
C GLN A 152 8.17 -13.46 -4.11
N THR A 153 7.20 -13.73 -3.24
CA THR A 153 5.81 -13.95 -3.67
C THR A 153 5.19 -12.64 -4.12
N ILE A 154 5.37 -11.56 -3.34
CA ILE A 154 4.81 -10.25 -3.70
C ILE A 154 5.47 -9.64 -4.94
N SER A 155 6.72 -9.97 -5.27
CA SER A 155 7.38 -9.46 -6.48
C SER A 155 6.76 -9.97 -7.78
N LYS A 156 6.04 -11.10 -7.73
CA LYS A 156 5.29 -11.66 -8.87
C LYS A 156 3.95 -10.95 -9.10
N LEU A 157 3.48 -10.19 -8.11
CA LEU A 157 2.18 -9.54 -8.13
C LEU A 157 2.31 -8.06 -8.52
N LYS A 158 1.24 -7.50 -9.09
CA LYS A 158 1.21 -6.12 -9.59
C LYS A 158 0.78 -5.15 -8.47
N TYR A 159 1.73 -4.71 -7.65
CA TYR A 159 1.50 -3.73 -6.59
C TYR A 159 1.71 -2.30 -7.04
N ARG A 160 0.77 -1.42 -6.70
CA ARG A 160 0.81 0.00 -7.03
C ARG A 160 1.48 0.84 -5.94
N THR A 161 1.27 0.48 -4.68
CA THR A 161 1.79 1.25 -3.54
C THR A 161 2.51 0.37 -2.55
N LEU A 162 3.62 0.88 -2.02
CA LEU A 162 4.33 0.30 -0.90
C LEU A 162 4.58 1.37 0.16
N ALA A 163 4.35 1.04 1.43
CA ALA A 163 4.75 1.90 2.53
C ALA A 163 5.39 1.08 3.65
N THR A 164 6.47 1.59 4.24
CA THR A 164 7.07 1.05 5.46
C THR A 164 6.64 1.86 6.69
N SER A 165 7.13 1.52 7.88
CA SER A 165 6.84 2.26 9.12
C SER A 165 8.08 2.44 9.98
N ALA A 166 8.14 3.55 10.73
CA ALA A 166 9.18 3.81 11.75
C ALA A 166 9.18 2.80 12.89
N TYR A 167 7.99 2.36 13.30
CA TYR A 167 7.83 1.42 14.40
C TYR A 167 8.12 0.04 13.85
N ALA A 168 9.32 -0.48 14.09
CA ALA A 168 9.65 -1.86 13.79
C ALA A 168 10.68 -2.33 14.81
N SER A 169 10.56 -3.57 15.27
CA SER A 169 11.43 -4.13 16.30
C SER A 169 12.17 -5.36 15.78
N SER A 170 13.39 -5.58 16.28
CA SER A 170 14.21 -6.75 15.91
C SER A 170 14.49 -6.87 14.40
N LEU A 171 14.57 -5.75 13.67
CA LEU A 171 14.86 -5.77 12.23
C LEU A 171 16.33 -6.05 11.87
N LYS A 172 17.23 -6.26 12.85
CA LYS A 172 18.66 -6.54 12.59
C LYS A 172 18.88 -7.72 11.65
N LEU A 173 17.95 -8.68 11.61
CA LEU A 173 18.01 -9.82 10.69
C LEU A 173 17.92 -9.39 9.21
N LEU A 174 17.30 -8.24 8.93
CA LEU A 174 17.26 -7.66 7.60
C LEU A 174 18.54 -6.88 7.24
N GLU A 175 19.55 -6.90 8.10
CA GLU A 175 20.93 -6.53 7.75
C GLU A 175 21.74 -7.72 7.27
N ASP A 176 21.13 -8.91 7.22
CA ASP A 176 21.81 -10.10 6.73
C ASP A 176 21.83 -10.12 5.19
N PRO A 177 22.98 -10.41 4.55
CA PRO A 177 23.11 -10.46 3.09
C PRO A 177 22.27 -11.58 2.44
N VAL A 178 21.79 -12.57 3.21
CA VAL A 178 20.86 -13.60 2.73
C VAL A 178 19.52 -12.98 2.30
N PHE A 179 19.15 -11.83 2.86
CA PHE A 179 17.97 -11.08 2.45
C PHE A 179 18.21 -10.37 1.11
N LYS A 180 17.93 -11.11 0.02
CA LYS A 180 18.03 -10.60 -1.36
C LYS A 180 16.89 -11.15 -2.23
N PRO A 181 15.63 -10.77 -1.96
CA PRO A 181 14.51 -11.14 -2.82
C PRO A 181 14.56 -10.34 -4.15
N PRO A 182 13.87 -10.80 -5.21
CA PRO A 182 13.76 -10.03 -6.47
C PRO A 182 13.12 -8.65 -6.26
N PRO A 183 13.50 -7.62 -7.02
CA PRO A 183 12.91 -6.30 -6.91
C PRO A 183 11.45 -6.27 -7.34
N LEU A 184 10.67 -5.36 -6.75
CA LEU A 184 9.32 -5.04 -7.22
C LEU A 184 9.43 -4.16 -8.47
N THR A 185 8.60 -4.42 -9.49
CA THR A 185 8.72 -3.75 -10.81
C THR A 185 7.49 -2.90 -11.19
N THR A 186 6.46 -2.89 -10.35
CA THR A 186 5.15 -2.30 -10.69
C THR A 186 4.75 -1.11 -9.81
N LEU A 187 5.63 -0.70 -8.88
CA LEU A 187 5.33 0.35 -7.92
C LEU A 187 5.13 1.71 -8.60
N ARG A 188 4.19 2.49 -8.07
CA ARG A 188 3.90 3.87 -8.49
C ARG A 188 4.00 4.88 -7.36
N THR A 189 3.68 4.48 -6.14
CA THR A 189 3.69 5.36 -4.96
C THR A 189 4.40 4.68 -3.81
N ILE A 190 5.35 5.35 -3.18
CA ILE A 190 6.16 4.75 -2.13
C ILE A 190 6.31 5.69 -0.94
N THR A 191 6.19 5.16 0.27
CA THR A 191 6.47 5.86 1.52
C THR A 191 7.53 5.11 2.31
N LEU A 192 8.66 5.75 2.58
CA LEU A 192 9.81 5.15 3.24
C LEU A 192 10.10 5.81 4.58
N TYR A 193 10.29 4.95 5.57
CA TYR A 193 10.96 5.25 6.83
C TYR A 193 12.36 4.63 6.79
N THR A 194 13.26 5.05 7.67
CA THR A 194 14.56 4.40 7.84
C THR A 194 14.37 2.91 8.10
N GLN A 195 15.06 2.06 7.35
CA GLN A 195 15.07 0.62 7.52
C GLN A 195 16.52 0.10 7.59
N PRO A 196 16.74 -1.16 7.98
CA PRO A 196 18.07 -1.75 7.96
C PRO A 196 18.64 -1.88 6.54
N LYS A 197 19.97 -1.92 6.45
CA LYS A 197 20.73 -1.72 5.21
C LYS A 197 20.26 -2.58 4.03
N HIS A 198 20.22 -3.91 4.18
CA HIS A 198 19.89 -4.78 3.05
C HIS A 198 18.40 -4.69 2.66
N PHE A 199 17.51 -4.40 3.61
CA PHE A 199 16.10 -4.10 3.28
C PHE A 199 15.96 -2.76 2.54
N MET A 200 16.71 -1.73 2.95
CA MET A 200 16.77 -0.47 2.20
C MET A 200 17.34 -0.66 0.81
N ASP A 201 18.39 -1.47 0.65
CA ASP A 201 18.98 -1.78 -0.66
C ASP A 201 17.96 -2.44 -1.60
N TRP A 202 17.21 -3.42 -1.10
CA TRP A 202 16.12 -4.03 -1.85
C TRP A 202 14.99 -3.04 -2.21
N LEU A 203 14.65 -2.11 -1.31
CA LEU A 203 13.67 -1.06 -1.58
C LEU A 203 14.17 -0.07 -2.65
N VAL A 204 15.44 0.33 -2.60
CA VAL A 204 16.09 1.16 -3.62
C VAL A 204 16.09 0.47 -4.98
N GLU A 205 16.47 -0.82 -5.03
CA GLU A 205 16.45 -1.61 -6.25
C GLU A 205 15.02 -1.71 -6.81
N SER A 206 14.04 -2.00 -5.97
CA SER A 206 12.62 -2.06 -6.35
C SER A 206 12.10 -0.72 -6.89
N MET A 207 12.54 0.40 -6.34
CA MET A 207 12.18 1.73 -6.82
C MET A 207 12.71 1.99 -8.21
N ASN A 208 14.01 1.73 -8.42
CA ASN A 208 14.68 1.97 -9.71
C ASN A 208 14.13 1.07 -10.83
N HIS A 209 13.64 -0.13 -10.50
CA HIS A 209 13.00 -1.03 -11.47
C HIS A 209 11.50 -0.77 -11.68
N SER A 210 10.93 0.21 -10.98
CA SER A 210 9.49 0.51 -11.02
C SER A 210 9.21 1.87 -11.66
N ASN A 211 7.99 2.04 -12.18
CA ASN A 211 7.51 3.33 -12.70
C ASN A 211 6.98 4.25 -11.58
N VAL A 212 7.84 4.55 -10.60
CA VAL A 212 7.51 5.38 -9.44
C VAL A 212 7.17 6.81 -9.89
N ARG A 213 6.01 7.30 -9.45
CA ARG A 213 5.51 8.65 -9.73
C ARG A 213 5.48 9.55 -8.50
N SER A 214 5.35 8.96 -7.32
CA SER A 214 5.29 9.68 -6.05
C SER A 214 6.15 8.97 -5.01
N LEU A 215 7.06 9.71 -4.41
CA LEU A 215 7.95 9.23 -3.36
C LEU A 215 7.80 10.10 -2.11
N THR A 216 7.63 9.46 -0.96
CA THR A 216 7.69 10.08 0.35
C THR A 216 8.80 9.45 1.16
N VAL A 217 9.73 10.25 1.69
CA VAL A 217 10.84 9.82 2.55
C VAL A 217 10.67 10.53 3.89
N THR A 218 10.61 9.80 5.00
CA THR A 218 10.37 10.37 6.35
C THR A 218 11.62 10.33 7.23
N PHE A 219 12.78 10.51 6.61
CA PHE A 219 14.11 10.58 7.23
C PHE A 219 15.00 11.49 6.36
N ASP A 220 16.27 11.68 6.73
CA ASP A 220 17.18 12.60 6.03
C ASP A 220 17.49 12.21 4.57
N GLY A 221 17.40 10.92 4.25
CA GLY A 221 17.54 10.36 2.90
C GLY A 221 18.93 10.49 2.30
N ALA A 222 19.94 10.87 3.09
CA ALA A 222 21.26 11.25 2.58
C ALA A 222 21.97 10.12 1.83
N ASP A 223 21.78 8.89 2.29
CA ASP A 223 22.35 7.66 1.76
C ASP A 223 21.56 7.07 0.58
N ILE A 224 20.25 7.28 0.53
CA ILE A 224 19.37 6.68 -0.49
C ILE A 224 19.10 7.59 -1.68
N LEU A 225 18.88 8.88 -1.46
CA LEU A 225 18.43 9.81 -2.49
C LEU A 225 19.39 9.86 -3.70
N PRO A 226 20.73 9.90 -3.52
CA PRO A 226 21.67 9.88 -4.64
C PRO A 226 21.64 8.60 -5.48
N ARG A 227 21.10 7.50 -4.95
CA ARG A 227 21.06 6.17 -5.61
C ARG A 227 19.77 5.95 -6.42
N LEU A 228 18.83 6.90 -6.37
CA LEU A 228 17.51 6.76 -6.97
C LEU A 228 17.44 7.39 -8.36
N THR A 229 17.09 6.56 -9.33
CA THR A 229 16.85 6.96 -10.72
C THR A 229 15.41 6.62 -11.08
N LEU A 230 14.52 7.61 -10.92
CA LEU A 230 13.07 7.48 -11.03
C LEU A 230 12.57 8.38 -12.17
N PRO A 231 12.75 7.97 -13.45
CA PRO A 231 12.51 8.84 -14.62
C PRO A 231 11.05 9.29 -14.79
N ARG A 232 10.10 8.68 -14.06
CA ARG A 232 8.67 9.01 -14.09
C ARG A 232 8.20 9.72 -12.82
N LEU A 233 9.11 10.11 -11.93
CA LEU A 233 8.80 10.75 -10.67
C LEU A 233 8.26 12.15 -10.93
N THR A 234 7.03 12.41 -10.50
CA THR A 234 6.40 13.73 -10.62
C THR A 234 6.28 14.45 -9.29
N GLY A 235 6.20 13.71 -8.17
CA GLY A 235 6.08 14.31 -6.84
C GLY A 235 7.01 13.69 -5.81
N PHE A 236 7.70 14.55 -5.06
CA PHE A 236 8.59 14.16 -3.99
C PHE A 236 8.25 14.89 -2.68
N LEU A 237 8.15 14.13 -1.60
CA LEU A 237 7.95 14.63 -0.25
C LEU A 237 9.06 14.10 0.65
N CYS A 238 9.89 14.98 1.19
CA CYS A 238 10.85 14.64 2.24
C CYS A 238 10.34 15.19 3.58
N ARG A 239 10.32 14.36 4.61
CA ARG A 239 9.96 14.70 5.98
C ARG A 239 11.07 14.27 6.93
N GLY A 240 12.24 14.89 6.79
CA GLY A 240 13.43 14.62 7.59
C GLY A 240 13.78 15.82 8.49
N PRO A 241 14.28 15.59 9.72
CA PRO A 241 14.69 16.71 10.59
C PRO A 241 15.90 17.47 10.03
N ASN A 242 16.77 16.81 9.25
CA ASN A 242 18.01 17.34 8.69
C ASN A 242 18.23 16.87 7.25
N THR A 243 17.28 17.17 6.35
CA THR A 243 17.43 16.75 4.95
C THR A 243 18.65 17.42 4.32
N SER A 244 19.54 16.60 3.74
CA SER A 244 20.75 17.07 3.06
C SER A 244 20.40 17.65 1.68
N LEU A 245 20.61 18.96 1.51
CA LEU A 245 20.40 19.62 0.21
C LEU A 245 21.31 19.07 -0.89
N ILE A 246 22.49 18.55 -0.53
CA ILE A 246 23.42 17.90 -1.46
C ILE A 246 22.82 16.59 -1.99
N ALA A 247 22.31 15.76 -1.09
CA ALA A 247 21.67 14.51 -1.49
C ALA A 247 20.43 14.75 -2.35
N VAL A 248 19.67 15.79 -1.99
CA VAL A 248 18.51 16.25 -2.74
C VAL A 248 18.91 16.79 -4.13
N SER A 249 19.97 17.59 -4.25
CA SER A 249 20.44 18.10 -5.54
C SER A 249 20.93 17.00 -6.47
N VAL A 250 21.68 16.03 -5.95
CA VAL A 250 22.11 14.85 -6.72
C VAL A 250 20.92 13.97 -7.11
N PHE A 251 19.94 13.80 -6.23
CA PHE A 251 18.71 13.11 -6.58
C PHE A 251 18.00 13.80 -7.74
N PHE A 252 17.93 15.12 -7.73
CA PHE A 252 17.24 15.86 -8.77
C PHE A 252 17.89 15.78 -10.15
N SER A 253 19.22 15.75 -10.24
CA SER A 253 19.89 15.58 -11.53
C SER A 253 19.52 14.26 -12.23
N HIS A 254 19.21 13.22 -11.45
CA HIS A 254 18.74 11.93 -11.96
C HIS A 254 17.22 11.87 -12.25
N ASN A 255 16.46 12.89 -11.84
CA ASN A 255 14.99 12.87 -11.83
C ASN A 255 14.40 14.16 -12.47
N PRO A 256 14.64 14.40 -13.78
CA PRO A 256 14.30 15.67 -14.43
C PRO A 256 12.80 15.92 -14.60
N THR A 257 11.96 14.89 -14.47
CA THR A 257 10.49 14.97 -14.63
C THR A 257 9.76 15.42 -13.37
N LEU A 258 10.50 15.73 -12.29
CA LEU A 258 9.92 16.16 -11.03
C LEU A 258 9.16 17.48 -11.19
N GLN A 259 7.91 17.49 -10.74
CA GLN A 259 6.99 18.63 -10.86
C GLN A 259 6.68 19.27 -9.52
N SER A 260 6.58 18.47 -8.45
CA SER A 260 6.31 18.96 -7.10
C SER A 260 7.36 18.50 -6.10
N LEU A 261 7.87 19.46 -5.33
CA LEU A 261 8.84 19.25 -4.27
C LEU A 261 8.31 19.76 -2.95
N HIS A 262 8.24 18.88 -1.96
CA HIS A 262 7.86 19.24 -0.60
C HIS A 262 8.96 18.79 0.38
N LEU A 263 9.61 19.74 1.05
CA LEU A 263 10.66 19.51 2.04
C LEU A 263 10.16 19.95 3.41
N LEU A 264 9.53 19.03 4.14
CA LEU A 264 9.06 19.22 5.51
C LEU A 264 10.20 18.96 6.50
N GLY A 265 10.59 19.97 7.27
CA GLY A 265 11.60 19.86 8.33
C GLY A 265 12.76 20.82 8.14
N GLY A 266 13.82 20.64 8.94
CA GLY A 266 15.05 21.41 8.81
C GLY A 266 15.90 20.89 7.65
N THR A 267 16.52 21.80 6.92
CA THR A 267 17.63 21.46 6.02
C THR A 267 18.94 21.71 6.71
N SER A 268 19.91 20.80 6.57
CA SER A 268 21.26 21.07 7.04
C SER A 268 21.84 22.25 6.25
N PRO A 269 22.31 23.32 6.92
CA PRO A 269 22.96 24.45 6.25
C PRO A 269 24.33 23.98 5.77
N THR A 270 24.44 23.47 4.54
CA THR A 270 25.76 23.12 3.99
C THR A 270 25.77 23.16 2.46
N ASN A 271 26.66 24.01 1.95
CA ASN A 271 27.12 24.21 0.57
C ASN A 271 26.15 24.83 -0.44
N LYS A 272 26.10 26.16 -0.43
CA LYS A 272 25.56 27.02 -1.52
C LYS A 272 26.26 26.81 -2.88
N SER A 273 27.45 26.21 -2.89
CA SER A 273 28.30 26.07 -4.08
C SER A 273 27.78 25.07 -5.13
N LEU A 274 26.94 24.09 -4.75
CA LEU A 274 26.48 23.05 -5.68
C LEU A 274 25.36 23.49 -6.62
N LEU A 275 24.65 24.58 -6.30
CA LEU A 275 23.63 25.16 -7.19
C LEU A 275 24.25 26.11 -8.24
N GLN A 276 25.53 26.45 -8.10
CA GLN A 276 26.22 27.43 -8.97
C GLN A 276 26.60 26.85 -10.35
N ASP A 277 26.72 25.53 -10.51
CA ASP A 277 27.11 24.88 -11.77
C ASP A 277 25.97 24.72 -12.80
N GLY A 278 24.95 25.59 -12.71
CA GLY A 278 24.38 26.37 -13.84
C GLY A 278 23.88 25.67 -15.11
N SER A 279 23.83 24.35 -15.18
CA SER A 279 23.51 23.60 -16.40
C SER A 279 22.24 22.77 -16.23
N GLY A 280 21.10 23.44 -16.42
CA GLY A 280 19.86 22.80 -16.88
C GLY A 280 19.06 21.98 -15.86
N LEU A 281 18.95 22.42 -14.61
CA LEU A 281 18.30 21.64 -13.56
C LEU A 281 16.84 22.09 -13.42
N PHE A 282 15.91 21.14 -13.28
CA PHE A 282 14.46 21.29 -13.02
C PHE A 282 13.53 21.90 -14.09
N PRO A 283 13.59 21.45 -15.35
CA PRO A 283 12.75 21.99 -16.41
C PRO A 283 11.23 21.78 -16.17
N CYS A 284 10.85 20.82 -15.33
CA CYS A 284 9.46 20.44 -15.10
C CYS A 284 8.89 20.91 -13.75
N MET A 285 9.69 21.58 -12.91
CA MET A 285 9.26 21.94 -11.55
C MET A 285 8.24 23.08 -11.57
N THR A 286 7.05 22.81 -11.05
CA THR A 286 5.91 23.75 -11.01
C THR A 286 5.56 24.19 -9.60
N SER A 287 5.86 23.38 -8.58
CA SER A 287 5.51 23.66 -7.19
C SER A 287 6.64 23.28 -6.23
N ILE A 288 7.05 24.21 -5.37
CA ILE A 288 8.04 23.98 -4.31
C ILE A 288 7.46 24.41 -2.98
N SER A 289 7.61 23.57 -1.96
CA SER A 289 7.23 23.86 -0.59
C SER A 289 8.32 23.46 0.38
N ALA A 290 8.80 24.39 1.18
CA ALA A 290 9.84 24.15 2.20
C ALA A 290 9.82 25.23 3.28
N SER A 291 10.73 25.14 4.25
CA SER A 291 10.98 26.21 5.23
C SER A 291 11.45 27.50 4.52
N ALA A 292 11.29 28.66 5.17
CA ALA A 292 11.70 29.94 4.61
C ALA A 292 13.20 29.97 4.23
N ASP A 293 14.08 29.45 5.09
CA ASP A 293 15.53 29.43 4.85
C ASP A 293 15.91 28.48 3.69
N THR A 294 15.25 27.33 3.60
CA THR A 294 15.42 26.39 2.49
C THR A 294 14.98 27.02 1.17
N LEU A 295 13.81 27.69 1.17
CA LEU A 295 13.30 28.38 -0.01
C LEU A 295 14.23 29.52 -0.42
N ALA A 296 14.73 30.32 0.52
CA ALA A 296 15.69 31.37 0.22
C ALA A 296 16.93 30.79 -0.49
N THR A 297 17.46 29.67 0.01
CA THR A 297 18.62 28.99 -0.60
C THR A 297 18.32 28.43 -1.99
N LEU A 298 17.17 27.79 -2.19
CA LEU A 298 16.78 27.22 -3.50
C LEU A 298 16.51 28.34 -4.52
N LEU A 299 15.81 29.40 -4.10
CA LEU A 299 15.38 30.49 -4.97
C LEU A 299 16.46 31.56 -5.21
N GLU A 300 17.64 31.46 -4.58
CA GLU A 300 18.84 32.22 -4.99
C GLU A 300 19.18 31.99 -6.48
N PHE A 301 18.70 30.88 -7.08
CA PHE A 301 18.94 30.51 -8.48
C PHE A 301 17.63 30.36 -9.28
N PRO A 302 16.89 31.46 -9.54
CA PRO A 302 15.56 31.38 -10.16
C PRO A 302 15.58 30.79 -11.58
N ARG A 303 16.72 30.90 -12.29
CA ARG A 303 16.91 30.29 -13.63
C ARG A 303 16.83 28.76 -13.61
N ALA A 304 17.03 28.14 -12.45
CA ALA A 304 16.86 26.71 -12.26
C ALA A 304 15.37 26.30 -12.24
N PHE A 305 14.42 27.22 -12.17
CA PHE A 305 12.99 26.86 -12.11
C PHE A 305 12.17 27.66 -13.13
N PRO A 306 12.36 27.38 -14.44
CA PRO A 306 11.82 28.24 -15.51
C PRO A 306 10.29 28.26 -15.59
N ILE A 307 9.62 27.23 -15.08
CA ILE A 307 8.16 27.09 -15.11
C ILE A 307 7.54 27.02 -13.70
N LEU A 308 8.26 27.50 -12.68
CA LEU A 308 7.77 27.53 -11.30
C LEU A 308 6.55 28.43 -11.19
N GLN A 309 5.45 27.89 -10.67
CA GLN A 309 4.17 28.59 -10.51
C GLN A 309 3.83 28.81 -9.04
N GLU A 310 4.18 27.85 -8.18
CA GLU A 310 3.80 27.85 -6.78
C GLU A 310 5.02 27.74 -5.87
N VAL A 311 5.10 28.67 -4.92
CA VAL A 311 6.07 28.65 -3.82
C VAL A 311 5.31 28.74 -2.51
N CYS A 312 5.36 27.66 -1.72
CA CYS A 312 4.62 27.54 -0.48
C CYS A 312 5.58 27.51 0.71
N ILE A 313 5.65 28.60 1.46
CA ILE A 313 6.40 28.66 2.71
C ILE A 313 5.69 27.79 3.74
N GLN A 314 6.40 26.78 4.24
CA GLN A 314 5.92 25.96 5.33
C GLN A 314 6.21 26.69 6.63
N VAL A 315 5.14 27.12 7.31
CA VAL A 315 5.23 27.61 8.67
C VAL A 315 5.44 26.38 9.56
N PRO A 316 6.49 26.34 10.40
CA PRO A 316 6.67 25.22 11.32
C PRO A 316 5.40 25.09 12.17
N HIS A 317 4.74 23.94 12.08
CA HIS A 317 3.69 23.59 13.02
C HIS A 317 4.34 23.30 14.38
N TYR A 318 4.67 24.36 15.12
CA TYR A 318 4.76 24.28 16.57
C TYR A 318 3.33 24.24 17.11
N CYS A 319 2.71 23.06 17.06
CA CYS A 319 1.45 22.81 17.75
C CYS A 319 1.51 21.48 18.50
N GLN A 320 1.81 21.63 19.81
CA GLN A 320 1.41 20.85 20.98
C GLN A 320 1.72 19.34 21.03
#